data_AF-A0A3D0HJL0-F1
#
_entry.id   AF-A0A3D0HJL0-F1
#
_cell.length_a   1.000
_cell.length_b   1.000
_cell.length_c   1.000
_cell.angle_alpha   90.00
_cell.angle_beta   90.00
_cell.angle_gamma   90.00
#
_symmetry.space_group_name_H-M   'P 1'
#
loop_
_entity.id
_entity.type
_entity.pdbx_description
1 polymer ?
#
loop_
_entity_poly.entity_id
_entity_poly.type
_entity_poly.pdbx_seq_one_letter_code
_entity_poly.pdbx_strand_id
1 'polypeptide(L)'
;MDLTVPTHASDRQLEQRLASLDVARTIALFGIIVLNYHGYLNFQSTSSTTAPSIFERWWHPFEGALANPFPVGFVMVAGMGVALLLQDVARANAHHAANEIARAHTEARWRLARRGLFLFTLGYGIEWIWAGTILPYYGAYFVVASIIATWSARKLIALAVISTFAAAIIQWWRLEQSFDGNLTTWLSPSTPNTPRDLMIRLFVDYTHPLFPWLAFFIAGILLGRNYHDIIKIRRKLLIAAVATAAFAYITNAIVNSLVSDDADNVVSSALVWRHLVSTQPFDRSVLYVLASLGVVVAVFLIITILCEKFQ
;
A
#
# COMPACT_ATOMS: atom_id res chain seq x y z
N MET A 1 -21.02 9.55 47.64
CA MET A 1 -20.70 10.37 46.47
C MET A 1 -19.95 9.46 45.53
N ASP A 2 -20.71 8.74 44.69
CA ASP A 2 -20.19 7.70 43.80
C ASP A 2 -19.34 8.32 42.71
N LEU A 3 -18.05 8.02 42.75
CA LEU A 3 -17.14 8.22 41.63
C LEU A 3 -17.33 7.04 40.67
N THR A 4 -18.34 7.13 39.81
CA THR A 4 -18.43 6.25 38.64
C THR A 4 -17.29 6.64 37.68
N VAL A 5 -16.19 5.90 37.74
CA VAL A 5 -15.10 5.98 36.77
C VAL A 5 -15.57 5.28 35.48
N PRO A 6 -15.69 5.96 34.33
CA PRO A 6 -16.05 5.32 33.07
C PRO A 6 -14.78 4.80 32.37
N THR A 7 -14.08 3.81 32.93
CA THR A 7 -12.84 3.23 32.34
C THR A 7 -13.10 2.03 31.43
N HIS A 8 -14.13 1.22 31.70
CA HIS A 8 -14.32 -0.06 31.00
C HIS A 8 -14.68 0.04 29.50
N ALA A 9 -15.16 1.18 29.00
CA ALA A 9 -15.56 1.32 27.60
C ALA A 9 -14.41 1.82 26.71
N SER A 10 -13.57 2.75 27.21
CA SER A 10 -12.40 3.23 26.46
C SER A 10 -11.33 2.15 26.32
N ASP A 11 -11.13 1.36 27.38
CA ASP A 11 -10.07 0.36 27.42
C ASP A 11 -10.38 -0.80 26.46
N ARG A 12 -11.65 -1.26 26.43
CA ARG A 12 -12.11 -2.25 25.45
C ARG A 12 -11.99 -1.78 24.01
N GLN A 13 -12.30 -0.51 23.74
CA GLN A 13 -12.15 0.06 22.40
C GLN A 13 -10.69 0.16 21.96
N LEU A 14 -9.78 0.47 22.88
CA LEU A 14 -8.35 0.48 22.63
C LEU A 14 -7.82 -0.93 22.39
N GLU A 15 -8.23 -1.91 23.19
CA GLU A 15 -7.87 -3.33 23.00
C GLU A 15 -8.36 -3.86 21.64
N GLN A 16 -9.61 -3.58 21.27
CA GLN A 16 -10.17 -3.94 19.95
C GLN A 16 -9.39 -3.31 18.80
N ARG A 17 -8.99 -2.04 18.96
CA ARG A 17 -8.16 -1.32 17.98
C ARG A 17 -6.80 -1.97 17.80
N LEU A 18 -6.15 -2.34 18.90
CA LEU A 18 -4.84 -2.98 18.85
C LEU A 18 -4.94 -4.39 18.27
N ALA A 19 -5.95 -5.17 18.68
CA ALA A 19 -6.18 -6.53 18.19
C ALA A 19 -6.41 -6.58 16.67
N SER A 20 -7.33 -5.75 16.14
CA SER A 20 -7.61 -5.71 14.70
C SER A 20 -6.38 -5.29 13.87
N LEU A 21 -5.61 -4.32 14.36
CA LEU A 21 -4.37 -3.88 13.73
C LEU A 21 -3.30 -4.98 13.74
N ASP A 22 -3.14 -5.69 14.85
CA ASP A 22 -2.13 -6.74 15.00
C ASP A 22 -2.49 -7.99 14.20
N VAL A 23 -3.77 -8.38 14.15
CA VAL A 23 -4.26 -9.46 13.29
C VAL A 23 -4.03 -9.12 11.82
N ALA A 24 -4.43 -7.91 11.38
CA ALA A 24 -4.21 -7.48 10.01
C ALA A 24 -2.72 -7.43 9.64
N ARG A 25 -1.87 -6.93 10.54
CA ARG A 25 -0.41 -6.93 10.36
C ARG A 25 0.14 -8.34 10.19
N THR A 26 -0.30 -9.26 11.04
CA THR A 26 0.18 -10.65 11.07
C THR A 26 -0.21 -11.40 9.80
N ILE A 27 -1.47 -11.29 9.37
CA ILE A 27 -1.96 -11.90 8.12
C ILE A 27 -1.18 -11.34 6.93
N ALA A 28 -1.01 -10.01 6.87
CA ALA A 28 -0.28 -9.36 5.78
C ALA A 28 1.19 -9.81 5.72
N LEU A 29 1.88 -9.85 6.87
CA LEU A 29 3.27 -10.30 6.95
C LEU A 29 3.42 -11.76 6.55
N PHE A 30 2.54 -12.65 7.03
CA PHE A 30 2.57 -14.06 6.66
C PHE A 30 2.38 -14.24 5.15
N GLY A 31 1.41 -13.53 4.56
CA GLY A 31 1.19 -13.55 3.12
C GLY A 31 2.39 -13.07 2.30
N ILE A 32 3.05 -11.98 2.72
CA ILE A 32 4.29 -11.50 2.09
C ILE A 32 5.37 -12.59 2.15
N ILE A 33 5.58 -13.21 3.31
CA ILE A 33 6.58 -14.27 3.49
C ILE A 33 6.29 -15.43 2.53
N VAL A 34 5.05 -15.93 2.52
CA VAL A 34 4.66 -17.06 1.65
C VAL A 34 4.86 -16.72 0.17
N LEU A 35 4.42 -15.54 -0.29
CA LEU A 35 4.59 -15.11 -1.67
C LEU A 35 6.05 -14.98 -2.08
N ASN A 36 6.88 -14.40 -1.21
CA ASN A 36 8.30 -14.24 -1.50
C ASN A 36 9.01 -15.60 -1.53
N TYR A 37 8.67 -16.52 -0.61
CA TYR A 37 9.22 -17.89 -0.63
C TYR A 37 8.79 -18.64 -1.90
N HIS A 38 7.52 -18.52 -2.28
CA HIS A 38 7.00 -19.13 -3.50
C HIS A 38 7.71 -18.58 -4.74
N GLY A 39 7.87 -17.25 -4.82
CA GLY A 39 8.60 -16.62 -5.92
C GLY A 39 10.09 -16.95 -5.97
N TYR A 40 10.74 -17.12 -4.82
CA TYR A 40 12.17 -17.47 -4.78
C TYR A 40 12.43 -18.93 -5.15
N LEU A 41 11.61 -19.86 -4.64
CA LEU A 41 11.84 -21.30 -4.80
C LEU A 41 11.25 -21.88 -6.10
N ASN A 42 10.13 -21.32 -6.58
CA ASN A 42 9.36 -21.92 -7.68
C ASN A 42 9.29 -21.05 -8.94
N PHE A 43 10.14 -20.01 -9.07
CA PHE A 43 10.07 -19.00 -10.13
C PHE A 43 9.90 -19.60 -11.55
N GLN A 44 10.70 -20.62 -11.88
CA GLN A 44 10.67 -21.24 -13.21
C GLN A 44 9.38 -22.03 -13.45
N SER A 45 8.84 -22.70 -12.42
CA SER A 45 7.62 -23.50 -12.52
C SER A 45 6.35 -22.64 -12.55
N THR A 46 6.37 -21.46 -11.93
CA THR A 46 5.22 -20.54 -11.90
C THR A 46 4.99 -19.81 -13.23
N SER A 47 6.04 -19.61 -14.03
CA SER A 47 5.97 -18.83 -15.29
C SER A 47 5.74 -19.69 -16.55
N SER A 48 5.77 -21.02 -16.44
CA SER A 48 5.74 -21.94 -17.58
C SER A 48 4.44 -22.75 -17.76
N THR A 49 3.45 -22.58 -16.87
CA THR A 49 2.24 -23.42 -16.88
C THR A 49 1.18 -22.85 -17.83
N THR A 50 0.88 -23.58 -18.90
CA THR A 50 -0.08 -23.18 -19.94
C THR A 50 -1.55 -23.19 -19.46
N ALA A 51 -1.84 -23.92 -18.38
CA ALA A 51 -3.16 -24.00 -17.75
C ALA A 51 -3.05 -23.97 -16.22
N PRO A 52 -2.81 -22.80 -15.60
CA PRO A 52 -2.54 -22.72 -14.17
C PRO A 52 -3.80 -23.04 -13.36
N SER A 53 -3.61 -23.82 -12.29
CA SER A 53 -4.66 -24.16 -11.32
C SER A 53 -5.16 -22.91 -10.58
N ILE A 54 -6.32 -23.00 -9.91
CA ILE A 54 -6.85 -21.88 -9.10
C ILE A 54 -5.82 -21.47 -8.03
N PHE A 55 -5.15 -22.44 -7.41
CA PHE A 55 -4.12 -22.17 -6.40
C PHE A 55 -2.96 -21.38 -7.00
N GLU A 56 -2.44 -21.80 -8.15
CA GLU A 56 -1.36 -21.10 -8.86
C GLU A 56 -1.78 -19.68 -9.26
N ARG A 57 -3.00 -19.49 -9.77
CA ARG A 57 -3.52 -18.15 -10.11
C ARG A 57 -3.67 -17.24 -8.90
N TRP A 58 -3.97 -17.78 -7.72
CA TRP A 58 -4.14 -16.97 -6.52
C TRP A 58 -2.80 -16.64 -5.87
N TRP A 59 -1.89 -17.61 -5.83
CA TRP A 59 -0.58 -17.53 -5.19
C TRP A 59 0.58 -17.17 -6.13
N HIS A 60 0.30 -16.86 -7.41
CA HIS A 60 1.32 -16.37 -8.32
C HIS A 60 2.01 -15.13 -7.70
N PRO A 61 3.34 -15.10 -7.54
CA PRO A 61 4.01 -14.09 -6.70
C PRO A 61 3.86 -12.64 -7.19
N PHE A 62 3.61 -12.46 -8.49
CA PHE A 62 3.63 -11.15 -9.15
C PHE A 62 2.27 -10.71 -9.68
N GLU A 63 1.46 -11.67 -10.14
CA GLU A 63 0.20 -11.43 -10.84
C GLU A 63 -1.00 -12.09 -10.16
N GLY A 64 -0.74 -12.80 -9.06
CA GLY A 64 -1.77 -13.56 -8.38
C GLY A 64 -2.75 -12.66 -7.66
N ALA A 65 -3.98 -13.15 -7.48
CA ALA A 65 -5.02 -12.41 -6.76
C ALA A 65 -4.59 -11.99 -5.34
N LEU A 66 -3.69 -12.75 -4.72
CA LEU A 66 -3.14 -12.48 -3.39
C LEU A 66 -1.80 -11.74 -3.39
N ALA A 67 -1.11 -11.65 -4.54
CA ALA A 67 0.19 -10.99 -4.68
C ALA A 67 0.18 -9.55 -4.16
N ASN A 68 -0.95 -8.89 -4.33
CA ASN A 68 -1.11 -7.47 -4.11
C ASN A 68 -1.80 -7.09 -2.77
N PRO A 69 -2.88 -7.75 -2.34
CA PRO A 69 -3.51 -7.43 -1.05
C PRO A 69 -2.58 -7.57 0.16
N PHE A 70 -1.65 -8.54 0.18
CA PHE A 70 -0.78 -8.72 1.35
C PHE A 70 0.23 -7.58 1.52
N PRO A 71 1.06 -7.21 0.53
CA PRO A 71 2.00 -6.11 0.74
C PRO A 71 1.29 -4.76 0.85
N VAL A 72 0.19 -4.52 0.11
CA VAL A 72 -0.61 -3.30 0.26
C VAL A 72 -1.24 -3.21 1.65
N GLY A 73 -1.78 -4.33 2.16
CA GLY A 73 -2.33 -4.43 3.51
C GLY A 73 -1.30 -4.14 4.57
N PHE A 74 -0.10 -4.69 4.42
CA PHE A 74 1.02 -4.41 5.32
C PHE A 74 1.31 -2.91 5.34
N VAL A 75 1.52 -2.28 4.17
CA VAL A 75 1.84 -0.85 4.03
C VAL A 75 0.75 0.04 4.62
N MET A 76 -0.53 -0.28 4.37
CA MET A 76 -1.66 0.44 4.96
C MET A 76 -1.64 0.34 6.50
N VAL A 77 -1.45 -0.86 7.05
CA VAL A 77 -1.38 -1.09 8.50
C VAL A 77 -0.18 -0.37 9.14
N ALA A 78 0.95 -0.25 8.43
CA ALA A 78 2.07 0.56 8.88
C ALA A 78 1.74 2.05 8.94
N GLY A 79 1.03 2.57 7.93
CA GLY A 79 0.50 3.94 7.96
C GLY A 79 -0.43 4.18 9.15
N MET A 80 -1.31 3.22 9.46
CA MET A 80 -2.16 3.26 10.65
C MET A 80 -1.30 3.32 11.92
N GLY A 81 -0.30 2.45 12.05
CA GLY A 81 0.62 2.42 13.19
C GLY A 81 1.32 3.76 13.44
N VAL A 82 1.76 4.44 12.39
CA VAL A 82 2.33 5.80 12.50
C VAL A 82 1.31 6.80 13.04
N ALA A 83 0.08 6.78 12.54
CA ALA A 83 -0.97 7.65 13.04
C ALA A 83 -1.26 7.42 14.53
N LEU A 84 -1.28 6.16 14.98
CA LEU A 84 -1.53 5.84 16.39
C LEU A 84 -0.39 6.34 17.27
N LEU A 85 0.87 6.08 16.87
CA LEU A 85 2.06 6.56 17.59
C LEU A 85 2.00 8.07 17.80
N LEU A 86 1.66 8.84 16.77
CA LEU A 86 1.57 10.30 16.88
C LEU A 86 0.39 10.77 17.73
N GLN A 87 -0.73 10.05 17.71
CA GLN A 87 -1.86 10.33 18.60
C GLN A 87 -1.51 10.04 20.06
N ASP A 88 -0.80 8.95 20.34
CA ASP A 88 -0.38 8.59 21.70
C ASP A 88 0.60 9.62 22.26
N VAL A 89 1.55 10.07 21.44
CA VAL A 89 2.44 11.20 21.78
C VAL A 89 1.63 12.47 22.05
N ALA A 90 0.65 12.80 21.22
CA ALA A 90 -0.18 13.99 21.42
C ALA A 90 -1.01 13.91 22.72
N ARG A 91 -1.60 12.75 23.02
CA ARG A 91 -2.40 12.50 24.22
C ARG A 91 -1.57 12.57 25.49
N ALA A 92 -0.41 11.91 25.51
CA ALA A 92 0.50 11.92 26.66
C ALA A 92 1.00 13.34 27.01
N ASN A 93 1.05 14.23 26.02
CA ASN A 93 1.52 15.60 26.20
C ASN A 93 0.38 16.65 26.26
N ALA A 94 -0.88 16.24 26.33
CA ALA A 94 -2.03 17.16 26.23
C ALA A 94 -2.08 18.25 27.31
N HIS A 95 -1.51 17.98 28.49
CA HIS A 95 -1.47 18.91 29.63
C HIS A 95 -0.17 19.74 29.71
N HIS A 96 0.76 19.54 28.78
CA HIS A 96 2.07 20.19 28.76
C HIS A 96 2.03 21.54 28.02
N ALA A 97 3.07 22.35 28.21
CA ALA A 97 3.17 23.63 27.50
C ALA A 97 3.30 23.40 25.97
N ALA A 98 2.84 24.36 25.17
CA ALA A 98 2.89 24.26 23.70
C ALA A 98 4.29 23.92 23.15
N ASN A 99 5.35 24.45 23.77
CA ASN A 99 6.73 24.17 23.41
C ASN A 99 7.13 22.71 23.66
N GLU A 100 6.64 22.09 24.74
CA GLU A 100 6.92 20.70 25.08
C GLU A 100 6.18 19.75 24.15
N ILE A 101 4.93 20.06 23.80
CA ILE A 101 4.15 19.34 22.78
C ILE A 101 4.91 19.36 21.43
N ALA A 102 5.40 20.53 21.00
CA ALA A 102 6.17 20.66 19.77
C ALA A 102 7.47 19.83 19.77
N ARG A 103 8.17 19.79 20.91
CA ARG A 103 9.37 18.96 21.10
C ARG A 103 9.04 17.47 21.02
N ALA A 104 8.00 17.01 21.72
CA ALA A 104 7.56 15.62 21.70
C ALA A 104 7.18 15.15 20.29
N HIS A 105 6.48 15.98 19.51
CA HIS A 105 6.20 15.71 18.10
C HIS A 105 7.48 15.60 17.26
N THR A 106 8.44 16.49 17.49
CA THR A 106 9.71 16.48 16.76
C THR A 106 10.52 15.23 17.09
N GLU A 107 10.55 14.80 18.35
CA GLU A 107 11.18 13.55 18.75
C GLU A 107 10.51 12.33 18.13
N ALA A 108 9.18 12.29 18.08
CA ALA A 108 8.45 11.19 17.46
C ALA A 108 8.77 11.09 15.95
N ARG A 109 8.84 12.24 15.26
CA ARG A 109 9.27 12.33 13.86
C ARG A 109 10.70 11.84 13.69
N TRP A 110 11.61 12.20 14.59
CA TRP A 110 13.00 11.73 14.54
C TRP A 110 13.13 10.24 14.84
N ARG A 111 12.31 9.69 15.73
CA ARG A 111 12.22 8.24 15.97
C ARG A 111 11.76 7.51 14.71
N LEU A 112 10.76 8.03 13.99
CA LEU A 112 10.33 7.49 12.70
C LEU A 112 11.44 7.54 11.66
N ALA A 113 12.13 8.68 11.52
CA ALA A 113 13.23 8.83 10.57
C ALA A 113 14.38 7.84 10.85
N ARG A 114 14.78 7.67 12.12
CA ARG A 114 15.83 6.70 12.50
C ARG A 114 15.42 5.25 12.25
N ARG A 115 14.19 4.87 12.61
CA ARG A 115 13.65 3.53 12.33
C ARG A 115 13.56 3.28 10.82
N GLY A 116 13.12 4.29 10.07
CA GLY A 116 13.05 4.24 8.62
C GLY A 116 14.41 4.07 7.97
N LEU A 117 15.40 4.88 8.37
CA LEU A 117 16.77 4.79 7.85
C LEU A 117 17.42 3.44 8.20
N PHE A 118 17.23 2.97 9.44
CA PHE A 118 17.71 1.65 9.85
C PHE A 118 17.12 0.53 8.98
N LEU A 119 15.79 0.51 8.77
CA LEU A 119 15.12 -0.46 7.91
C LEU A 119 15.53 -0.33 6.44
N PHE A 120 15.77 0.89 5.98
CA PHE A 120 16.23 1.16 4.62
C PHE A 120 17.62 0.53 4.38
N THR A 121 18.58 0.82 5.26
CA THR A 121 19.95 0.29 5.16
C THR A 121 19.98 -1.23 5.33
N LEU A 122 19.30 -1.76 6.36
CA LEU A 122 19.20 -3.20 6.57
C LEU A 122 18.50 -3.91 5.40
N GLY A 123 17.45 -3.28 4.86
CA GLY A 123 16.69 -3.79 3.73
C GLY A 123 17.55 -3.97 2.48
N TYR A 124 18.41 -3.00 2.15
CA TYR A 124 19.34 -3.13 1.04
C TYR A 124 20.41 -4.20 1.29
N GLY A 125 20.82 -4.42 2.55
CA GLY A 125 21.67 -5.56 2.91
C GLY A 125 20.99 -6.90 2.66
N ILE A 126 19.69 -7.01 2.98
CA ILE A 126 18.89 -8.22 2.70
C ILE A 126 18.63 -8.39 1.20
N GLU A 127 18.48 -7.30 0.44
CA GLU A 127 18.25 -7.34 -1.00
C GLU A 127 19.34 -8.12 -1.76
N TRP A 128 20.57 -8.17 -1.24
CA TRP A 128 21.66 -8.96 -1.84
C TRP A 128 21.40 -10.47 -1.80
N ILE A 129 20.64 -10.94 -0.81
CA ILE A 129 20.26 -12.35 -0.65
C ILE A 129 18.91 -12.58 -1.32
N TRP A 130 17.98 -11.63 -1.13
CA TRP A 130 16.60 -11.73 -1.55
C TRP A 130 16.15 -10.50 -2.34
N ALA A 131 16.39 -10.55 -3.66
CA ALA A 131 15.96 -9.50 -4.57
C ALA A 131 14.43 -9.32 -4.50
N GLY A 132 13.97 -8.07 -4.45
CA GLY A 132 12.56 -7.72 -4.38
C GLY A 132 11.97 -7.59 -2.98
N THR A 133 12.81 -7.63 -1.93
CA THR A 133 12.36 -7.39 -0.55
C THR A 133 11.71 -6.02 -0.36
N ILE A 134 10.61 -5.97 0.41
CA ILE A 134 9.86 -4.75 0.68
C ILE A 134 10.53 -3.82 1.71
N LEU A 135 11.56 -4.30 2.42
CA LEU A 135 12.17 -3.60 3.57
C LEU A 135 12.71 -2.19 3.23
N PRO A 136 13.46 -1.98 2.12
CA PRO A 136 13.92 -0.64 1.73
C PRO A 136 12.76 0.35 1.59
N TYR A 137 11.68 -0.08 0.94
CA TYR A 137 10.49 0.73 0.71
C TYR A 137 9.78 1.10 2.01
N TYR A 138 9.70 0.15 2.94
CA TYR A 138 9.22 0.40 4.30
C TYR A 138 10.04 1.46 5.03
N GLY A 139 11.36 1.34 4.94
CA GLY A 139 12.27 2.33 5.48
C GLY A 139 11.98 3.73 4.91
N ALA A 140 11.81 3.82 3.60
CA ALA A 140 11.48 5.06 2.92
C ALA A 140 10.10 5.61 3.32
N TYR A 141 9.06 4.78 3.45
CA TYR A 141 7.75 5.22 3.93
C TYR A 141 7.84 5.84 5.33
N PHE A 142 8.64 5.28 6.24
CA PHE A 142 8.84 5.86 7.57
C PHE A 142 9.64 7.17 7.56
N VAL A 143 10.63 7.30 6.67
CA VAL A 143 11.33 8.58 6.45
C VAL A 143 10.35 9.62 5.91
N VAL A 144 9.54 9.28 4.90
CA VAL A 144 8.48 10.16 4.37
C VAL A 144 7.45 10.50 5.45
N ALA A 145 7.04 9.52 6.26
CA ALA A 145 6.11 9.70 7.36
C ALA A 145 6.61 10.72 8.38
N SER A 146 7.92 10.75 8.65
CA SER A 146 8.52 11.75 9.53
C SER A 146 8.28 13.19 9.07
N ILE A 147 7.87 13.40 7.81
CA ILE A 147 7.54 14.71 7.25
C ILE A 147 6.03 14.89 7.14
N ILE A 148 5.33 13.92 6.55
CA ILE A 148 3.93 14.08 6.16
C ILE A 148 2.92 13.69 7.24
N ALA A 149 3.33 12.90 8.25
CA ALA A 149 2.38 12.28 9.17
C ALA A 149 1.70 13.26 10.14
N THR A 150 2.07 14.54 10.15
CA THR A 150 1.35 15.61 10.87
C THR A 150 0.56 16.55 9.94
N TRP A 151 0.62 16.33 8.62
CA TRP A 151 -0.12 17.16 7.66
C TRP A 151 -1.63 16.99 7.79
N SER A 152 -2.38 18.00 7.35
CA SER A 152 -3.85 17.93 7.31
C SER A 152 -4.34 16.84 6.34
N ALA A 153 -5.54 16.31 6.59
CA ALA A 153 -6.12 15.26 5.73
C ALA A 153 -6.19 15.67 4.26
N ARG A 154 -6.50 16.95 3.97
CA ARG A 154 -6.53 17.48 2.59
C ARG A 154 -5.17 17.40 1.90
N LYS A 155 -4.08 17.76 2.59
CA LYS A 155 -2.72 17.67 2.04
C LYS A 155 -2.30 16.23 1.81
N LEU A 156 -2.66 15.33 2.71
CA LEU A 156 -2.42 13.90 2.57
C LEU A 156 -3.18 13.31 1.37
N ILE A 157 -4.47 13.62 1.23
CA ILE A 157 -5.28 13.17 0.09
C ILE A 157 -4.69 13.72 -1.22
N ALA A 158 -4.34 15.02 -1.26
CA ALA A 158 -3.70 15.59 -2.43
C ALA A 158 -2.40 14.87 -2.80
N LEU A 159 -1.55 14.55 -1.81
CA LEU A 159 -0.30 13.81 -2.05
C LEU A 159 -0.55 12.38 -2.54
N ALA A 160 -1.56 11.68 -2.00
CA ALA A 160 -1.95 10.35 -2.47
C ALA A 160 -2.46 10.36 -3.92
N VAL A 161 -3.26 11.37 -4.26
CA VAL A 161 -3.76 11.59 -5.63
C VAL A 161 -2.60 11.91 -6.58
N ILE A 162 -1.72 12.86 -6.22
CA ILE A 162 -0.54 13.20 -7.02
C ILE A 162 0.35 11.99 -7.22
N SER A 163 0.64 11.21 -6.16
CA SER A 163 1.41 9.96 -6.24
C SER A 163 0.80 8.96 -7.22
N THR A 164 -0.52 8.79 -7.19
CA THR A 164 -1.24 7.86 -8.05
C THR A 164 -1.19 8.30 -9.52
N PHE A 165 -1.51 9.57 -9.79
CA PHE A 165 -1.49 10.09 -11.15
C PHE A 165 -0.07 10.23 -11.70
N ALA A 166 0.93 10.54 -10.88
CA ALA A 166 2.33 10.56 -11.31
C ALA A 166 2.77 9.18 -11.82
N ALA A 167 2.44 8.11 -11.10
CA ALA A 167 2.73 6.75 -11.56
C ALA A 167 2.03 6.42 -12.88
N ALA A 168 0.73 6.72 -12.98
CA ALA A 168 -0.06 6.47 -14.18
C ALA A 168 0.43 7.28 -15.40
N ILE A 169 0.80 8.54 -15.22
CA ILE A 169 1.33 9.41 -16.28
C ILE A 169 2.70 8.92 -16.75
N ILE A 170 3.58 8.51 -15.82
CA ILE A 170 4.88 7.95 -16.17
C ILE A 170 4.71 6.65 -16.96
N GLN A 171 3.79 5.77 -16.54
CA GLN A 171 3.52 4.52 -17.25
C GLN A 171 2.93 4.78 -18.64
N TRP A 172 1.97 5.71 -18.74
CA TRP A 172 1.43 6.15 -20.04
C TRP A 172 2.54 6.63 -20.96
N TRP A 173 3.39 7.54 -20.48
CA TRP A 173 4.50 8.07 -21.27
C TRP A 173 5.46 6.98 -21.70
N ARG A 174 5.76 6.01 -20.81
CA ARG A 174 6.62 4.87 -21.12
C ARG A 174 6.06 4.02 -22.27
N LEU A 175 4.75 3.84 -22.29
CA LEU A 175 4.05 3.07 -23.31
C LEU A 175 4.04 3.81 -24.66
N GLU A 176 3.77 5.11 -24.66
CA GLU A 176 3.89 5.95 -25.86
C GLU A 176 5.29 5.87 -26.47
N GLN A 177 6.34 6.03 -25.64
CA GLN A 177 7.72 5.89 -26.09
C GLN A 177 8.00 4.51 -26.71
N SER A 178 7.35 3.44 -26.22
CA SER A 178 7.53 2.11 -26.77
C SER A 178 6.91 1.97 -28.17
N PHE A 179 5.80 2.66 -28.48
CA PHE A 179 5.25 2.69 -29.83
C PHE A 179 6.10 3.51 -30.80
N ASP A 180 6.77 4.54 -30.30
CA ASP A 180 7.74 5.33 -31.07
C ASP A 180 9.08 4.58 -31.26
N GLY A 181 9.23 3.36 -30.75
CA GLY A 181 10.46 2.56 -30.83
C GLY A 181 11.58 3.02 -29.88
N ASN A 182 11.28 3.92 -28.94
CA ASN A 182 12.26 4.42 -27.97
C ASN A 182 12.43 3.48 -26.78
N LEU A 183 13.69 3.21 -26.40
CA LEU A 183 14.01 2.36 -25.25
C LEU A 183 13.85 3.12 -23.92
N THR A 184 12.98 2.60 -23.05
CA THR A 184 12.72 3.15 -21.70
C THR A 184 13.25 2.26 -20.57
N THR A 185 14.10 1.28 -20.89
CA THR A 185 14.68 0.33 -19.91
C THR A 185 15.52 1.02 -18.83
N TRP A 186 16.05 2.21 -19.11
CA TRP A 186 16.76 3.03 -18.12
C TRP A 186 15.87 3.46 -16.94
N LEU A 187 14.53 3.41 -17.09
CA LEU A 187 13.55 3.67 -16.04
C LEU A 187 13.27 2.42 -15.18
N SER A 188 13.88 1.27 -15.50
CA SER A 188 13.78 0.01 -14.77
C SER A 188 15.15 -0.57 -14.41
N PRO A 189 16.00 0.15 -13.65
CA PRO A 189 17.31 -0.36 -13.29
C PRO A 189 17.19 -1.54 -12.31
N SER A 190 17.91 -2.61 -12.59
CA SER A 190 17.90 -3.84 -11.78
C SER A 190 18.65 -3.70 -10.44
N THR A 191 19.61 -2.78 -10.37
CA THR A 191 20.48 -2.57 -9.20
C THR A 191 20.59 -1.08 -8.86
N PRO A 192 20.77 -0.70 -7.58
CA PRO A 192 20.82 0.70 -7.15
C PRO A 192 22.26 1.26 -7.21
N ASN A 193 22.97 1.03 -8.33
CA ASN A 193 24.41 1.32 -8.41
C ASN A 193 24.74 2.81 -8.45
N THR A 194 23.80 3.64 -8.92
CA THR A 194 23.95 5.10 -8.95
C THR A 194 22.87 5.78 -8.12
N PRO A 195 23.09 7.02 -7.64
CA PRO A 195 22.04 7.80 -6.98
C PRO A 195 20.78 7.95 -7.85
N ARG A 196 20.95 8.08 -9.18
CA ARG A 196 19.84 8.11 -10.14
C ARG A 196 19.04 6.81 -10.10
N ASP A 197 19.71 5.67 -10.20
CA ASP A 197 19.04 4.37 -10.23
C ASP A 197 18.35 4.08 -8.90
N LEU A 198 18.98 4.43 -7.78
CA LEU A 198 18.35 4.37 -6.46
C LEU A 198 17.06 5.19 -6.41
N MET A 199 17.07 6.43 -6.92
CA MET A 199 15.87 7.28 -6.93
C MET A 199 14.79 6.73 -7.87
N ILE A 200 15.16 6.22 -9.04
CA ILE A 200 14.20 5.60 -9.96
C ILE A 200 13.55 4.37 -9.30
N ARG A 201 14.34 3.48 -8.68
CA ARG A 201 13.81 2.30 -7.97
C ARG A 201 12.99 2.67 -6.76
N LEU A 202 13.28 3.81 -6.11
CA LEU A 202 12.56 4.19 -4.91
C LEU A 202 11.23 4.88 -5.24
N PHE A 203 11.19 5.74 -6.26
CA PHE A 203 10.03 6.57 -6.56
C PHE A 203 9.16 6.03 -7.69
N VAL A 204 9.77 5.42 -8.71
CA VAL A 204 9.10 5.14 -9.97
C VAL A 204 8.93 3.66 -10.21
N ASP A 205 10.00 2.87 -10.14
CA ASP A 205 10.02 1.49 -10.64
C ASP A 205 10.52 0.44 -9.63
N TYR A 206 10.58 -0.84 -10.02
CA TYR A 206 10.82 -2.01 -9.15
C TYR A 206 9.57 -2.45 -8.34
N THR A 207 9.74 -3.10 -7.19
CA THR A 207 8.68 -3.87 -6.54
C THR A 207 7.62 -3.05 -5.80
N HIS A 208 8.02 -1.99 -5.07
CA HIS A 208 7.14 -1.26 -4.16
C HIS A 208 7.39 0.27 -4.17
N PRO A 209 7.54 0.91 -5.35
CA PRO A 209 7.94 2.31 -5.46
C PRO A 209 6.98 3.26 -4.74
N LEU A 210 7.49 4.40 -4.26
CA LEU A 210 6.67 5.44 -3.60
C LEU A 210 5.48 5.85 -4.47
N PHE A 211 5.64 5.93 -5.79
CA PHE A 211 4.52 6.12 -6.71
C PHE A 211 4.12 4.78 -7.33
N PRO A 212 2.89 4.28 -7.13
CA PRO A 212 1.77 4.92 -6.43
C PRO A 212 1.63 4.56 -4.94
N TRP A 213 2.47 3.68 -4.39
CA TRP A 213 2.23 3.02 -3.09
C TRP A 213 2.10 3.94 -1.88
N LEU A 214 2.63 5.16 -1.97
CA LEU A 214 2.44 6.20 -0.97
C LEU A 214 0.95 6.47 -0.71
N ALA A 215 0.07 6.25 -1.69
CA ALA A 215 -1.38 6.32 -1.51
C ALA A 215 -1.90 5.29 -0.49
N PHE A 216 -1.39 4.06 -0.51
CA PHE A 216 -1.76 3.01 0.44
C PHE A 216 -1.31 3.34 1.86
N PHE A 217 -0.09 3.83 1.99
CA PHE A 217 0.46 4.26 3.27
C PHE A 217 -0.32 5.46 3.85
N ILE A 218 -0.64 6.43 3.01
CA ILE A 218 -1.46 7.60 3.39
C ILE A 218 -2.88 7.18 3.78
N ALA A 219 -3.51 6.26 3.03
CA ALA A 219 -4.81 5.70 3.41
C ALA A 219 -4.73 5.10 4.81
N GLY A 220 -3.66 4.36 5.11
CA GLY A 220 -3.33 3.90 6.45
C GLY A 220 -3.30 5.01 7.51
N ILE A 221 -2.56 6.10 7.27
CA ILE A 221 -2.51 7.24 8.20
C ILE A 221 -3.91 7.82 8.43
N LEU A 222 -4.70 8.00 7.37
CA LEU A 222 -6.06 8.56 7.46
C LEU A 222 -7.01 7.62 8.22
N LEU A 223 -6.93 6.31 7.99
CA LEU A 223 -7.71 5.32 8.71
C LEU A 223 -7.33 5.27 10.20
N GLY A 224 -6.02 5.26 10.49
CA GLY A 224 -5.53 5.25 11.87
C GLY A 224 -5.94 6.50 12.65
N ARG A 225 -5.94 7.68 12.00
CA ARG A 225 -6.39 8.93 12.62
C ARG A 225 -7.88 8.92 13.00
N ASN A 226 -8.71 8.33 12.14
CA ASN A 226 -10.17 8.36 12.27
C ASN A 226 -10.76 7.02 12.73
N TYR A 227 -9.95 6.16 13.36
CA TYR A 227 -10.32 4.78 13.68
C TYR A 227 -11.66 4.68 14.46
N HIS A 228 -11.88 5.56 15.44
CA HIS A 228 -13.11 5.57 16.24
C HIS A 228 -14.36 5.87 15.40
N ASP A 229 -14.26 6.76 14.42
CA ASP A 229 -15.38 7.08 13.54
C ASP A 229 -15.61 6.00 12.50
N ILE A 230 -14.52 5.38 12.01
CA ILE A 230 -14.57 4.24 11.09
C ILE A 230 -15.31 3.06 11.72
N ILE A 231 -15.06 2.74 13.00
CA ILE A 231 -15.80 1.68 13.68
C ILE A 231 -17.30 1.96 13.62
N LYS A 232 -17.75 3.19 13.90
CA LYS A 232 -19.18 3.54 13.88
C LYS A 232 -19.81 3.33 12.51
N ILE A 233 -19.08 3.60 11.42
CA ILE A 233 -19.58 3.48 10.04
C ILE A 233 -19.09 2.24 9.29
N ARG A 234 -18.47 1.27 9.97
CA ARG A 234 -17.71 0.16 9.36
C ARG A 234 -18.46 -0.63 8.30
N ARG A 235 -19.75 -0.90 8.50
CA ARG A 235 -20.58 -1.62 7.52
C ARG A 235 -20.82 -0.81 6.23
N LYS A 236 -21.06 0.50 6.37
CA LYS A 236 -21.22 1.40 5.20
C LYS A 236 -19.89 1.55 4.45
N LEU A 237 -18.80 1.68 5.20
CA LEU A 237 -17.46 1.76 4.63
C LEU A 237 -17.05 0.44 3.93
N LEU A 238 -17.45 -0.70 4.47
CA LEU A 238 -17.22 -2.02 3.84
C LEU A 238 -17.93 -2.11 2.49
N ILE A 239 -19.20 -1.70 2.42
CA ILE A 239 -19.96 -1.65 1.15
C ILE A 239 -19.25 -0.73 0.16
N ALA A 240 -18.83 0.46 0.60
CA ALA A 240 -18.10 1.39 -0.25
C ALA A 240 -16.77 0.79 -0.76
N ALA A 241 -15.99 0.14 0.10
CA ALA A 241 -14.72 -0.49 -0.26
C ALA A 241 -14.91 -1.64 -1.26
N VAL A 242 -15.91 -2.50 -1.05
CA VAL A 242 -16.29 -3.57 -1.98
C VAL A 242 -16.77 -2.98 -3.32
N ALA A 243 -17.59 -1.92 -3.29
CA ALA A 243 -18.05 -1.25 -4.50
C ALA A 243 -16.90 -0.60 -5.28
N THR A 244 -15.91 0.00 -4.61
CA THR A 244 -14.71 0.55 -5.25
C THR A 244 -13.87 -0.55 -5.91
N ALA A 245 -13.65 -1.67 -5.23
CA ALA A 245 -12.94 -2.81 -5.81
C ALA A 245 -13.71 -3.39 -7.01
N ALA A 246 -15.01 -3.63 -6.86
CA ALA A 246 -15.86 -4.14 -7.92
C ALA A 246 -15.87 -3.20 -9.14
N PHE A 247 -15.99 -1.88 -8.92
CA PHE A 247 -15.89 -0.89 -9.98
C PHE A 247 -14.58 -1.02 -10.76
N ALA A 248 -13.44 -1.05 -10.09
CA ALA A 248 -12.14 -1.17 -10.76
C ALA A 248 -12.00 -2.48 -11.56
N TYR A 249 -12.39 -3.63 -11.00
CA TYR A 249 -12.31 -4.91 -11.72
C TYR A 249 -13.31 -5.01 -12.87
N ILE A 250 -14.54 -4.51 -12.71
CA ILE A 250 -15.56 -4.50 -13.76
C ILE A 250 -15.13 -3.57 -14.90
N THR A 251 -14.62 -2.38 -14.60
CA THR A 251 -14.11 -1.47 -15.64
C THR A 251 -12.96 -2.11 -16.42
N ASN A 252 -12.00 -2.74 -15.73
CA ASN A 252 -10.92 -3.48 -16.39
C ASN A 252 -11.46 -4.59 -17.31
N ALA A 253 -12.41 -5.40 -16.81
CA ALA A 253 -13.03 -6.48 -17.58
C ALA A 253 -13.79 -5.99 -18.82
N ILE A 254 -14.60 -4.93 -18.66
CA ILE A 254 -15.37 -4.34 -19.76
C ILE A 254 -14.41 -3.81 -20.84
N VAL A 255 -13.42 -3.01 -20.48
CA VAL A 255 -12.49 -2.46 -21.47
C VAL A 255 -11.70 -3.56 -22.18
N ASN A 256 -11.23 -4.59 -21.47
CA ASN A 256 -10.54 -5.70 -22.11
C ASN A 256 -11.44 -6.50 -23.07
N SER A 257 -12.75 -6.61 -22.79
CA SER A 257 -13.72 -7.26 -23.66
C SER A 257 -14.10 -6.44 -24.89
N LEU A 258 -14.06 -5.10 -24.80
CA LEU A 258 -14.36 -4.21 -25.92
C LEU A 258 -13.18 -4.03 -26.88
N VAL A 259 -11.96 -4.26 -26.39
CA VAL A 259 -10.69 -4.08 -27.11
C VAL A 259 -10.25 -5.37 -27.85
N SER A 260 -11.17 -6.30 -28.14
CA SER A 260 -10.86 -7.56 -28.83
C SER A 260 -10.91 -7.46 -30.35
N ASP A 261 -9.83 -7.96 -31.00
CA ASP A 261 -9.68 -8.39 -32.39
C ASP A 261 -10.03 -7.42 -33.54
N ASP A 262 -9.35 -6.27 -33.60
CA ASP A 262 -9.13 -5.61 -34.89
C ASP A 262 -7.63 -5.65 -35.21
N ALA A 263 -7.23 -6.68 -35.97
CA ALA A 263 -5.83 -7.02 -36.24
C ALA A 263 -5.14 -6.04 -37.21
N ASP A 264 -5.90 -5.15 -37.85
CA ASP A 264 -5.40 -4.31 -38.92
C ASP A 264 -5.50 -2.82 -38.54
N ASN A 265 -4.39 -2.27 -38.05
CA ASN A 265 -4.03 -0.84 -38.00
C ASN A 265 -4.31 0.01 -36.73
N VAL A 266 -4.89 -0.53 -35.64
CA VAL A 266 -5.19 0.25 -34.40
C VAL A 266 -4.57 -0.39 -33.14
N VAL A 267 -3.39 -0.99 -33.26
CA VAL A 267 -2.75 -1.77 -32.17
C VAL A 267 -2.24 -0.88 -31.02
N SER A 268 -1.85 0.38 -31.30
CA SER A 268 -1.26 1.28 -30.29
C SER A 268 -2.29 1.81 -29.30
N SER A 269 -3.37 2.47 -29.76
CA SER A 269 -4.35 3.09 -28.86
C SER A 269 -5.12 2.09 -28.01
N ALA A 270 -5.46 0.92 -28.57
CA ALA A 270 -6.06 -0.20 -27.87
C ALA A 270 -5.22 -0.69 -26.67
N LEU A 271 -3.91 -0.88 -26.90
CA LEU A 271 -2.99 -1.37 -25.86
C LEU A 271 -2.78 -0.36 -24.73
N VAL A 272 -2.85 0.93 -25.06
CA VAL A 272 -2.80 2.02 -24.08
C VAL A 272 -3.99 1.98 -23.14
N TRP A 273 -5.19 1.85 -23.68
CA TRP A 273 -6.40 1.74 -22.85
C TRP A 273 -6.34 0.53 -21.92
N ARG A 274 -5.82 -0.61 -22.38
CA ARG A 274 -5.62 -1.81 -21.54
C ARG A 274 -4.69 -1.55 -20.35
N HIS A 275 -3.58 -0.85 -20.54
CA HIS A 275 -2.66 -0.54 -19.45
C HIS A 275 -3.23 0.49 -18.47
N LEU A 276 -3.93 1.52 -18.98
CA LEU A 276 -4.54 2.55 -18.13
C LEU A 276 -5.64 2.02 -17.22
N VAL A 277 -6.38 1.00 -17.65
CA VAL A 277 -7.46 0.37 -16.86
C VAL A 277 -7.01 -0.90 -16.15
N SER A 278 -5.75 -1.29 -16.29
CA SER A 278 -5.22 -2.50 -15.69
C SER A 278 -5.31 -2.45 -14.17
N THR A 279 -5.72 -3.56 -13.55
CA THR A 279 -5.68 -3.73 -12.09
C THR A 279 -4.41 -4.46 -11.62
N GLN A 280 -3.42 -4.63 -12.51
CA GLN A 280 -2.16 -5.30 -12.18
C GLN A 280 -1.17 -4.37 -11.47
N PRO A 281 -0.32 -4.88 -10.54
CA PRO A 281 0.59 -4.04 -9.76
C PRO A 281 1.66 -3.31 -10.55
N PHE A 282 2.21 -3.97 -11.57
CA PHE A 282 3.31 -3.42 -12.36
C PHE A 282 2.86 -2.37 -13.38
N ASP A 283 1.58 -2.35 -13.73
CA ASP A 283 1.01 -1.34 -14.63
C ASP A 283 0.74 -0.01 -13.91
N ARG A 284 0.72 -0.01 -12.57
CA ARG A 284 0.63 1.19 -11.71
C ARG A 284 -0.48 2.17 -12.09
N SER A 285 -1.56 1.65 -12.63
CA SER A 285 -2.68 2.44 -13.08
C SER A 285 -3.47 3.03 -11.90
N VAL A 286 -4.37 3.98 -12.19
CA VAL A 286 -5.31 4.48 -11.19
C VAL A 286 -6.25 3.37 -10.71
N LEU A 287 -6.70 2.49 -11.62
CA LEU A 287 -7.60 1.39 -11.29
C LEU A 287 -6.92 0.34 -10.40
N TYR A 288 -5.62 0.10 -10.59
CA TYR A 288 -4.83 -0.71 -9.69
C TYR A 288 -4.89 -0.17 -8.25
N VAL A 289 -4.67 1.13 -8.04
CA VAL A 289 -4.73 1.73 -6.70
C VAL A 289 -6.12 1.62 -6.09
N LEU A 290 -7.18 1.87 -6.87
CA LEU A 290 -8.57 1.75 -6.42
C LEU A 290 -8.94 0.31 -6.05
N ALA A 291 -8.60 -0.67 -6.90
CA ALA A 291 -8.85 -2.07 -6.65
C ALA A 291 -8.14 -2.53 -5.36
N SER A 292 -6.85 -2.20 -5.23
CA SER A 292 -6.02 -2.59 -4.09
C SER A 292 -6.52 -1.99 -2.78
N LEU A 293 -6.83 -0.68 -2.78
CA LEU A 293 -7.41 -0.01 -1.60
C LEU A 293 -8.77 -0.61 -1.25
N GLY A 294 -9.65 -0.83 -2.23
CA GLY A 294 -10.97 -1.39 -1.99
C GLY A 294 -10.89 -2.78 -1.33
N VAL A 295 -10.05 -3.67 -1.87
CA VAL A 295 -9.84 -5.02 -1.32
C VAL A 295 -9.26 -4.96 0.09
N VAL A 296 -8.17 -4.22 0.29
CA VAL A 296 -7.45 -4.20 1.56
C VAL A 296 -8.26 -3.53 2.66
N VAL A 297 -8.97 -2.43 2.36
CA VAL A 297 -9.89 -1.79 3.32
C VAL A 297 -11.05 -2.72 3.65
N ALA A 298 -11.63 -3.43 2.67
CA ALA A 298 -12.68 -4.40 2.92
C ALA A 298 -12.21 -5.52 3.85
N VAL A 299 -11.03 -6.10 3.59
CA VAL A 299 -10.42 -7.15 4.44
C VAL A 299 -10.18 -6.63 5.85
N PHE A 300 -9.61 -5.43 6.00
CA PHE A 300 -9.38 -4.81 7.30
C PHE A 300 -10.68 -4.61 8.10
N LEU A 301 -11.75 -4.16 7.44
CA LEU A 301 -13.06 -3.98 8.07
C LEU A 301 -13.71 -5.31 8.45
N ILE A 302 -13.55 -6.36 7.63
CA ILE A 302 -14.00 -7.72 7.96
C ILE A 302 -13.25 -8.22 9.20
N ILE A 303 -11.93 -8.08 9.25
CA ILE A 303 -11.12 -8.43 10.43
C ILE A 303 -11.62 -7.67 11.67
N THR A 304 -11.87 -6.37 11.53
CA THR A 304 -12.38 -5.53 12.63
C THR A 304 -13.73 -6.06 13.15
N ILE A 305 -14.66 -6.39 12.25
CA ILE A 305 -15.97 -6.96 12.61
C ILE A 305 -15.82 -8.34 13.28
N LEU A 306 -14.88 -9.17 12.82
CA LEU A 306 -14.63 -10.48 13.41
C LEU A 306 -14.01 -10.35 14.81
N CYS A 307 -13.01 -9.49 15.00
CA CYS A 307 -12.41 -9.24 16.31
C CYS A 307 -13.44 -8.77 17.35
N GLU A 308 -14.39 -7.91 16.94
CA GLU A 308 -15.49 -7.48 17.82
C GLU A 308 -16.44 -8.62 18.22
N LYS A 309 -16.60 -9.64 17.37
CA LYS A 309 -17.52 -10.75 17.62
C LYS A 309 -16.92 -11.81 18.55
N PHE A 310 -15.60 -11.94 18.58
CA PHE A 310 -14.89 -13.02 19.28
C PHE A 310 -14.10 -12.53 20.52
N GLN A 311 -14.28 -11.29 20.95
CA GLN A 311 -13.86 -10.75 22.26
C GLN A 311 -15.07 -10.54 23.16
#